data_AF-A0A914SMJ1-F1
#
_entry.id   AF-A0A914SMJ1-F1
#
_cell.length_a   1.000
_cell.length_b   1.000
_cell.length_c   1.000
_cell.angle_alpha   90.00
_cell.angle_beta   90.00
_cell.angle_gamma   90.00
#
_symmetry.space_group_name_H-M   'P 1'
#
loop_
_entity.id
_entity.type
_entity.pdbx_description
1 polymer ?
#
loop_
_entity_poly.entity_id
_entity_poly.type
_entity_poly.pdbx_seq_one_letter_code
_entity_poly.pdbx_strand_id
1 'polypeptide(L)'
;LGGEQKEYIKPWSFSDSILFAFTVITTIGYGNVAPRTLGGRIFCIIYGLIGIPFTLLAIADLGKFISEVIDGWEKTYRQFYKFVIR
;
A
#
# COMPACT_ATOMS: atom_id res chain seq x y z
N LEU A 1 -0.22 14.39 -42.69
CA LEU A 1 -1.55 13.95 -42.20
C LEU A 1 -1.36 13.52 -40.75
N GLY A 2 -1.45 14.49 -39.83
CA GLY A 2 -1.31 14.25 -38.40
C GLY A 2 -2.52 13.49 -37.91
N GLY A 3 -2.33 12.25 -37.46
CA GLY A 3 -3.38 11.47 -36.83
C GLY A 3 -3.76 12.14 -35.51
N GLU A 4 -4.95 12.72 -35.45
CA GLU A 4 -5.57 13.11 -34.19
C GLU A 4 -5.78 11.83 -33.35
N GLN A 5 -4.82 11.54 -32.47
CA GLN A 5 -5.01 10.54 -31.43
C GLN A 5 -6.07 11.07 -30.48
N LYS A 6 -7.33 10.71 -30.72
CA LYS A 6 -8.41 10.91 -29.74
C LYS A 6 -8.11 10.02 -28.55
N GLU A 7 -7.54 10.60 -27.48
CA GLU A 7 -7.33 9.95 -26.20
C GLU A 7 -8.66 9.39 -25.72
N TYR A 8 -8.84 8.08 -25.84
CA TYR A 8 -10.07 7.41 -25.42
C TYR A 8 -10.10 7.44 -23.89
N ILE A 9 -10.87 8.35 -23.31
CA ILE A 9 -11.00 8.48 -21.85
C ILE A 9 -11.71 7.21 -21.36
N LYS A 10 -10.94 6.24 -20.89
CA LYS A 10 -11.47 5.02 -20.31
C LYS A 10 -12.24 5.39 -19.03
N PRO A 11 -13.52 5.01 -18.89
CA PRO A 11 -14.26 5.27 -17.67
C PRO A 11 -13.62 4.53 -16.49
N TRP A 12 -13.69 5.13 -15.29
CA TRP A 12 -13.14 4.53 -14.07
C TRP A 12 -13.85 3.21 -13.78
N SER A 13 -13.08 2.11 -13.73
CA SER A 13 -13.59 0.85 -13.21
C SER A 13 -13.47 0.82 -11.68
N PHE A 14 -14.23 -0.09 -11.06
CA PHE A 14 -14.17 -0.30 -9.61
C PHE A 14 -12.75 -0.70 -9.15
N SER A 15 -12.12 -1.60 -9.90
CA SER A 15 -10.74 -2.06 -9.63
C SER A 15 -9.74 -0.90 -9.72
N ASP A 16 -9.86 -0.04 -10.74
CA ASP A 16 -8.97 1.12 -10.90
C ASP A 16 -9.13 2.12 -9.73
N SER A 17 -10.34 2.24 -9.19
CA SER A 17 -10.64 3.12 -8.06
C SER A 17 -10.01 2.62 -6.76
N ILE A 18 -10.07 1.30 -6.50
CA ILE A 18 -9.40 0.68 -5.33
C ILE A 18 -7.89 0.79 -5.46
N LEU A 19 -7.34 0.49 -6.64
CA LEU A 19 -5.90 0.59 -6.88
C LEU A 19 -5.42 2.03 -6.73
N PHE A 20 -6.18 3.01 -7.21
CA PHE A 20 -5.91 4.43 -6.98
C PHE A 20 -5.90 4.75 -5.48
N ALA A 21 -6.94 4.38 -4.73
CA ALA A 21 -6.99 4.63 -3.29
C ALA A 21 -5.81 4.00 -2.54
N PHE A 22 -5.50 2.74 -2.84
CA PHE A 22 -4.37 2.02 -2.26
C PHE A 22 -3.02 2.70 -2.56
N THR A 23 -2.80 3.10 -3.80
CA THR A 23 -1.54 3.75 -4.22
C THR A 23 -1.38 5.16 -3.64
N VAL A 24 -2.48 5.83 -3.27
CA VAL A 24 -2.45 7.11 -2.55
C VAL A 24 -2.01 6.90 -1.10
N ILE A 25 -2.61 5.97 -0.35
CA ILE A 25 -2.25 5.73 1.08
C ILE A 25 -0.86 5.12 1.24
N THR A 26 -0.45 4.27 0.30
CA THR A 26 0.90 3.67 0.28
C THR A 26 1.95 4.60 -0.31
N THR A 27 1.56 5.80 -0.77
CA THR A 27 2.43 6.79 -1.41
C THR A 27 3.16 6.30 -2.67
N ILE A 28 2.70 5.20 -3.28
CA ILE A 28 3.27 4.67 -4.55
C ILE A 28 2.97 5.63 -5.71
N GLY A 29 1.71 6.07 -5.83
CA GLY A 29 1.29 7.11 -6.76
C GLY A 29 1.65 6.89 -8.24
N TYR A 30 1.18 5.81 -8.89
CA TYR A 30 1.47 5.53 -10.31
C TYR A 30 1.06 6.64 -11.29
N GLY A 31 0.13 7.54 -10.92
CA GLY A 31 -0.28 8.68 -11.74
C GLY A 31 -1.12 8.34 -12.99
N ASN A 32 -1.31 7.05 -13.30
CA ASN A 32 -2.09 6.59 -14.46
C ASN A 32 -3.58 6.97 -14.39
N VAL A 33 -4.13 7.05 -13.18
CA VAL A 33 -5.53 7.40 -12.95
C VAL A 33 -5.58 8.43 -11.83
N ALA A 34 -6.12 9.62 -12.10
CA ALA A 34 -6.16 10.72 -11.14
C ALA A 34 -7.45 11.55 -11.29
N PRO A 35 -8.05 12.04 -10.19
CA PRO A 35 -9.24 12.86 -10.26
C PRO A 35 -8.95 14.18 -11.02
N ARG A 36 -9.63 14.38 -12.14
CA ARG A 36 -9.53 15.62 -12.94
C ARG A 36 -10.37 16.76 -12.34
N THR A 37 -11.32 16.47 -11.46
CA THR A 37 -12.21 17.46 -10.83
C THR A 37 -11.57 18.08 -9.57
N LEU A 38 -11.86 19.37 -9.31
CA LEU A 38 -11.35 20.08 -8.13
C LEU A 38 -11.75 19.39 -6.82
N GLY A 39 -13.03 19.01 -6.69
CA GLY A 39 -13.53 18.33 -5.49
C GLY A 39 -12.87 16.97 -5.25
N GLY A 40 -12.64 16.18 -6.31
CA GLY A 40 -11.97 14.89 -6.20
C GLY A 40 -10.51 15.03 -5.76
N ARG A 41 -9.83 16.11 -6.17
CA ARG A 41 -8.46 16.41 -5.71
C ARG A 41 -8.41 16.79 -4.24
N ILE A 42 -9.33 17.64 -3.77
CA ILE A 42 -9.41 18.01 -2.35
C ILE A 42 -9.71 16.79 -1.49
N PHE A 43 -10.65 15.93 -1.92
CA PHE A 43 -10.93 14.66 -1.25
C PHE A 43 -9.68 13.77 -1.18
N CYS A 44 -8.94 13.63 -2.29
CA CYS A 44 -7.71 12.85 -2.34
C CYS A 44 -6.64 13.38 -1.37
N ILE A 45 -6.52 14.70 -1.22
CA ILE A 45 -5.58 15.33 -0.29
C ILE A 45 -5.95 14.99 1.17
N ILE A 46 -7.21 15.18 1.56
CA ILE A 46 -7.69 14.86 2.92
C ILE A 46 -7.52 13.36 3.20
N TYR A 47 -7.89 12.52 2.23
CA TYR A 47 -7.72 11.07 2.30
C TYR A 47 -6.25 10.67 2.48
N GLY A 48 -5.32 11.30 1.75
CA GLY A 48 -3.88 11.07 1.93
C GLY A 48 -3.38 11.51 3.31
N LEU A 49 -3.80 12.68 3.79
CA LEU A 49 -3.36 13.22 5.08
C LEU A 49 -3.73 12.32 6.27
N ILE A 50 -4.88 11.65 6.21
CA ILE A 50 -5.35 10.73 7.26
C ILE A 50 -4.86 9.31 6.99
N GLY A 51 -4.89 8.89 5.72
CA GLY A 51 -4.56 7.53 5.31
C GLY A 51 -3.08 7.18 5.50
N ILE A 52 -2.16 8.09 5.16
CA ILE A 52 -0.71 7.87 5.29
C ILE A 52 -0.30 7.57 6.74
N PRO A 53 -0.62 8.41 7.76
CA PRO A 53 -0.24 8.10 9.14
C PRO A 53 -0.90 6.83 9.67
N PHE A 54 -2.15 6.55 9.25
CA PHE A 54 -2.83 5.31 9.61
C PHE A 54 -2.14 4.08 9.02
N THR A 55 -1.76 4.13 7.73
CA THR A 55 -1.01 3.06 7.06
C THR A 55 0.36 2.86 7.71
N LEU A 56 1.05 3.93 8.10
CA LEU A 56 2.34 3.82 8.82
C LEU A 56 2.18 3.11 10.18
N LEU A 57 1.12 3.41 10.94
CA LEU A 57 0.81 2.71 12.19
C LEU A 57 0.54 1.23 11.94
N ALA A 58 -0.30 0.91 10.95
CA ALA A 58 -0.60 -0.47 10.59
C ALA A 58 0.65 -1.25 10.15
N ILE A 59 1.55 -0.61 9.39
CA ILE A 59 2.83 -1.21 8.99
C ILE A 59 3.73 -1.44 10.22
N ALA A 60 3.78 -0.52 11.18
CA ALA A 60 4.58 -0.67 12.39
C ALA A 60 4.08 -1.85 13.24
N ASP A 61 2.77 -2.00 13.39
CA ASP A 61 2.18 -3.12 14.14
C ASP A 61 2.36 -4.45 13.40
N LEU A 62 2.24 -4.45 12.06
CA LEU A 62 2.57 -5.61 11.24
C LEU A 62 4.06 -5.99 11.41
N GLY A 63 4.95 -5.00 11.45
CA GLY A 63 6.38 -5.21 11.69
C GLY A 63 6.64 -5.87 13.05
N LYS A 64 5.97 -5.43 14.11
CA LYS A 64 6.07 -6.06 15.44
C LYS A 64 5.59 -7.50 15.42
N PHE A 65 4.45 -7.78 14.79
CA PHE A 65 3.96 -9.14 14.64
C PHE A 65 4.98 -10.04 13.93
N ILE A 66 5.59 -9.54 12.84
CA ILE A 66 6.64 -10.28 12.13
C ILE A 66 7.85 -10.52 13.02
N SER A 67 8.31 -9.52 13.79
CA SER A 67 9.42 -9.68 14.73
C SER A 67 9.12 -10.70 15.82
N GLU A 68 7.93 -10.70 16.42
CA GLU A 68 7.53 -11.68 17.42
C GLU A 68 7.49 -13.10 16.87
N VAL A 69 7.01 -13.25 15.63
CA VAL A 69 7.05 -14.53 14.92
C VAL A 69 8.51 -14.95 14.75
N ILE A 70 9.38 -14.11 14.19
CA ILE A 70 10.80 -14.46 13.99
C ILE A 70 11.49 -14.84 15.31
N ASP A 71 11.29 -14.06 16.37
CA ASP A 71 11.86 -14.34 17.69
C ASP A 71 11.36 -15.67 18.27
N GLY A 72 10.08 -16.00 18.06
CA GLY A 72 9.51 -17.28 18.45
C GLY A 72 10.16 -18.47 17.73
N TRP A 73 10.43 -18.30 16.43
CA TRP A 73 11.10 -19.31 15.62
C TRP A 73 12.57 -19.46 16.01
N GLU A 74 13.27 -18.36 16.29
CA GLU A 74 14.67 -18.39 16.73
C GLU A 74 14.80 -19.12 18.07
N LYS A 75 13.90 -18.85 19.04
CA LYS A 75 13.89 -19.53 20.34
C LYS A 75 13.69 -21.04 20.18
N THR A 76 12.76 -21.44 19.32
CA THR A 76 12.48 -22.84 19.03
C THR A 76 13.68 -23.52 18.35
N TYR A 77 14.26 -22.89 17.34
CA TYR A 77 15.44 -23.38 16.64
C TYR A 77 16.64 -23.56 17.57
N ARG A 78 16.90 -22.56 18.43
CA ARG A 78 18.01 -22.59 19.40
C ARG A 78 17.84 -23.71 20.43
N GLN A 79 16.61 -23.95 20.90
CA GLN A 79 16.32 -25.03 21.84
C GLN A 79 16.53 -26.40 21.18
N PHE A 80 16.08 -26.57 19.94
CA PHE A 80 16.30 -27.79 19.17
C PHE A 80 17.80 -28.02 18.89
N TYR A 81 18.54 -27.00 18.47
CA TYR A 81 19.98 -27.09 18.24
C TYR A 81 20.76 -27.50 19.51
N LYS A 82 20.42 -26.94 20.67
CA LYS A 82 20.99 -27.35 21.96
C LYS A 82 20.65 -28.78 22.37
N PHE A 83 19.49 -29.30 21.95
CA PHE A 83 19.12 -30.69 22.17
C PHE A 83 19.88 -31.64 21.22
N VAL A 84 20.11 -31.25 19.97
CA VAL A 84 20.80 -32.07 18.96
C VAL A 84 22.30 -32.21 19.22
N ILE A 85 22.96 -31.16 19.73
CA ILE A 85 24.41 -31.16 20.01
C ILE A 85 24.76 -31.72 21.40
N ARG A 86 23.76 -31.99 22.22
CA ARG A 86 23.93 -32.65 23.51
C ARG A 86 23.66 -34.14 23.38
#